data_AF-A0A535WA89-F1
#
_entry.id   AF-A0A535WA89-F1
#
_cell.length_a   1.000
_cell.length_b   1.000
_cell.length_c   1.000
_cell.angle_alpha   90.00
_cell.angle_beta   90.00
_cell.angle_gamma   90.00
#
_symmetry.space_group_name_H-M   'P 1'
#
loop_
_entity.id
_entity.type
_entity.pdbx_description
1 polymer ?
#
loop_
_entity_poly.entity_id
_entity_poly.type
_entity_poly.pdbx_seq_one_letter_code
_entity_poly.pdbx_strand_id
1 'polypeptide(L)'
;MARTGESYTSARAKLKASSAAASGLLHITNGDSAAGSLREALSTYVLPWRDVLNVGPVPALPAAQLRLARARFLAERYGQTVSAVRAELRDRDRTLLGHRGRYMLWFDADLYDQLQLIQILAALRLNGIAAGSIRLINPGEMIGRAHFGGLGELSPAELAELVSDAVTLVSGTLELAARAWSAFRAPDPSGLVAIAGTADAQLRFLGEAFVRLLQEYPSLSDGLSLTERRALLAVAGGAKTAGAAFKWVWARERRPFIGDIQFLDTLGDLAAGPEPLLKLVPPASRPAVSTEVALTGAGRRVLKSSDRYAGKDRWIGGVHLAPGSPSWRYDDRLETLVATQ
;
A
#
# COMPACT_ATOMS: atom_id res chain seq x y z
N MET A 1 -18.74 9.88 31.80
CA MET A 1 -17.30 9.68 32.05
C MET A 1 -16.96 8.22 31.80
N ALA A 2 -16.62 7.85 30.56
CA ALA A 2 -16.19 6.50 30.22
C ALA A 2 -14.67 6.42 30.39
N ARG A 3 -14.22 5.59 31.35
CA ARG A 3 -12.80 5.35 31.62
C ARG A 3 -12.19 4.62 30.42
N THR A 4 -11.15 5.19 29.83
CA THR A 4 -10.29 4.54 28.84
C THR A 4 -9.58 3.36 29.52
N GLY A 5 -10.09 2.15 29.29
CA GLY A 5 -9.55 0.92 29.84
C GLY A 5 -8.44 0.33 28.97
N GLU A 6 -7.27 0.99 28.89
CA GLU A 6 -6.05 0.20 28.73
C GLU A 6 -5.74 -0.42 30.10
N SER A 7 -5.84 -1.74 30.18
CA SER A 7 -5.44 -2.48 31.38
C SER A 7 -3.98 -2.18 31.69
N TYR A 8 -3.69 -1.87 32.95
CA TYR A 8 -2.33 -1.67 33.48
C TYR A 8 -1.36 -2.79 33.06
N THR A 9 -1.87 -4.01 32.86
CA THR A 9 -1.13 -5.18 32.36
C THR A 9 -0.71 -5.03 30.90
N SER A 10 -1.55 -4.48 30.02
CA SER A 10 -1.21 -4.27 28.60
C SER A 10 -0.20 -3.12 28.44
N ALA A 11 -0.34 -2.05 29.22
CA ALA A 11 0.62 -0.96 29.27
C ALA A 11 1.99 -1.43 29.79
N ARG A 12 2.01 -2.28 30.83
CA ARG A 12 3.25 -2.83 31.42
C ARG A 12 3.92 -3.87 30.50
N ALA A 13 3.14 -4.65 29.75
CA ALA A 13 3.66 -5.56 28.72
C ALA A 13 4.29 -4.78 27.54
N LYS A 14 3.64 -3.70 27.07
CA LYS A 14 4.21 -2.77 26.07
C LYS A 14 5.51 -2.13 26.57
N LEU A 15 5.58 -1.72 27.85
CA LEU A 15 6.78 -1.15 28.46
C LEU A 15 7.93 -2.15 28.62
N LYS A 16 7.66 -3.41 29.03
CA LYS A 16 8.68 -4.46 29.11
C LYS A 16 9.19 -4.89 27.73
N ALA A 17 8.30 -5.02 26.74
CA ALA A 17 8.68 -5.30 25.36
C ALA A 17 9.51 -4.15 24.74
N SER A 18 9.16 -2.90 25.03
CA SER A 18 9.91 -1.70 24.61
C SER A 18 11.33 -1.63 25.20
N SER A 19 11.50 -2.03 26.47
CA SER A 19 12.79 -2.09 27.15
C SER A 19 13.72 -3.19 26.61
N ALA A 20 13.21 -4.39 26.33
CA ALA A 20 13.97 -5.47 25.72
C ALA A 20 14.29 -5.20 24.23
N ALA A 21 13.42 -4.46 23.53
CA ALA A 21 13.66 -4.04 22.16
C ALA A 21 14.83 -3.06 22.05
N ALA A 22 15.04 -2.13 23.00
CA ALA A 22 15.97 -1.00 22.82
C ALA A 22 17.44 -1.36 22.46
N SER A 23 17.92 -2.57 22.78
CA SER A 23 19.27 -3.07 22.40
C SER A 23 19.25 -4.40 21.62
N GLY A 24 18.07 -4.86 21.17
CA GLY A 24 17.84 -6.16 20.54
C GLY A 24 17.58 -6.11 19.03
N LEU A 25 16.87 -7.13 18.52
CA LEU A 25 16.37 -7.18 17.15
C LEU A 25 14.92 -6.67 17.12
N LEU A 26 14.65 -5.60 16.36
CA LEU A 26 13.30 -5.11 16.12
C LEU A 26 12.74 -5.72 14.85
N HIS A 27 11.65 -6.48 14.98
CA HIS A 27 10.92 -7.04 13.85
C HIS A 27 9.86 -6.04 13.38
N ILE A 28 9.80 -5.78 12.08
CA ILE A 28 8.86 -4.86 11.46
C ILE A 28 8.18 -5.57 10.28
N THR A 29 6.86 -5.43 10.17
CA THR A 29 6.08 -6.01 9.06
C THR A 29 4.96 -5.07 8.64
N ASN A 30 4.25 -5.38 7.56
CA ASN A 30 3.25 -4.51 6.96
C ASN A 30 1.99 -4.31 7.82
N GLY A 31 1.46 -5.39 8.41
CA GLY A 31 0.15 -5.42 9.04
C GLY A 31 -0.02 -6.48 10.13
N ASP A 32 -1.23 -6.53 10.70
CA ASP A 32 -1.48 -7.30 11.92
C ASP A 32 -1.55 -8.81 11.75
N SER A 33 -1.96 -9.28 10.56
CA SER A 33 -2.02 -10.72 10.26
C SER A 33 -0.63 -11.35 10.36
N ALA A 34 0.34 -10.87 9.58
CA ALA A 34 1.73 -11.31 9.65
C ALA A 34 2.34 -11.04 11.04
N ALA A 35 2.03 -9.90 11.66
CA ALA A 35 2.54 -9.59 13.00
C ALA A 35 2.03 -10.57 14.07
N GLY A 36 0.81 -11.09 13.93
CA GLY A 36 0.27 -12.14 14.80
C GLY A 36 1.10 -13.41 14.72
N SER A 37 1.23 -13.97 13.51
CA SER A 37 1.98 -15.21 13.27
C SER A 37 3.46 -15.08 13.62
N LEU A 38 4.09 -13.92 13.34
CA LEU A 38 5.49 -13.66 13.70
C LEU A 38 5.71 -13.58 15.21
N ARG A 39 4.76 -13.01 15.98
CA ARG A 39 4.86 -12.99 17.44
C ARG A 39 4.82 -14.40 18.02
N GLU A 40 3.98 -15.26 17.46
CA GLU A 40 3.90 -16.68 17.85
C GLU A 40 5.19 -17.42 17.48
N ALA A 41 5.67 -17.24 16.26
CA ALA A 41 6.87 -17.89 15.75
C ALA A 41 8.15 -17.53 16.53
N LEU A 42 8.30 -16.25 16.85
CA LEU A 42 9.56 -15.69 17.33
C LEU A 42 9.52 -15.31 18.81
N SER A 43 8.36 -15.41 19.45
CA SER A 43 8.16 -15.04 20.86
C SER A 43 8.70 -13.63 21.22
N THR A 44 8.59 -12.69 20.28
CA THR A 44 9.14 -11.33 20.39
C THR A 44 8.15 -10.28 19.94
N TYR A 45 8.43 -9.01 20.26
CA TYR A 45 7.64 -7.89 19.78
C TYR A 45 7.86 -7.67 18.27
N VAL A 46 6.74 -7.47 17.55
CA VAL A 46 6.72 -7.14 16.13
C VAL A 46 5.95 -5.84 15.97
N LEU A 47 6.57 -4.86 15.29
CA LEU A 47 6.00 -3.57 14.96
C LEU A 47 5.26 -3.67 13.60
N PRO A 48 3.92 -3.71 13.57
CA PRO A 48 3.17 -3.61 12.33
C PRO A 48 3.16 -2.15 11.84
N TRP A 49 3.30 -1.94 10.54
CA TRP A 49 3.47 -0.59 9.98
C TRP A 49 2.15 0.17 9.81
N ARG A 50 1.08 -0.50 9.39
CA ARG A 50 -0.32 -0.01 9.40
C ARG A 50 -0.54 1.34 8.69
N ASP A 51 0.06 1.56 7.54
CA ASP A 51 -0.21 2.76 6.72
C ASP A 51 -0.40 2.38 5.24
N VAL A 52 -1.62 2.57 4.76
CA VAL A 52 -2.04 2.21 3.38
C VAL A 52 -1.57 3.29 2.42
N LEU A 53 -0.28 3.27 2.07
CA LEU A 53 0.38 4.34 1.30
C LEU A 53 -0.02 4.40 -0.17
N ASN A 54 -0.51 3.30 -0.75
CA ASN A 54 -0.95 3.22 -2.14
C ASN A 54 -2.24 4.02 -2.42
N VAL A 55 -2.87 4.60 -1.39
CA VAL A 55 -3.97 5.56 -1.52
C VAL A 55 -3.83 6.73 -0.55
N GLY A 56 -4.45 7.85 -0.93
CA GLY A 56 -4.47 9.06 -0.11
C GLY A 56 -3.16 9.85 -0.17
N PRO A 57 -3.11 11.03 0.47
CA PRO A 57 -2.01 11.97 0.30
C PRO A 57 -0.73 11.47 0.97
N VAL A 58 0.38 11.49 0.24
CA VAL A 58 1.75 11.30 0.77
C VAL A 58 2.69 12.42 0.26
N PRO A 59 2.35 13.71 0.45
CA PRO A 59 3.15 14.81 -0.08
C PRO A 59 4.54 14.93 0.58
N ALA A 60 5.45 15.64 -0.09
CA ALA A 60 6.78 16.01 0.39
C ALA A 60 6.74 17.05 1.55
N LEU A 61 6.03 16.74 2.63
CA LEU A 61 5.93 17.55 3.86
C LEU A 61 6.89 17.09 4.98
N PRO A 62 7.18 17.94 5.97
CA PRO A 62 7.83 17.53 7.21
C PRO A 62 7.07 16.38 7.90
N ALA A 63 7.80 15.49 8.60
CA ALA A 63 7.26 14.24 9.15
C ALA A 63 5.99 14.43 10.00
N ALA A 64 5.94 15.46 10.85
CA ALA A 64 4.77 15.74 11.68
C ALA A 64 3.53 16.16 10.87
N GLN A 65 3.73 16.91 9.79
CA GLN A 65 2.65 17.34 8.88
C GLN A 65 2.18 16.18 8.00
N LEU A 66 3.12 15.38 7.46
CA LEU A 66 2.78 14.16 6.73
C LEU A 66 1.96 13.21 7.61
N ARG A 67 2.39 12.97 8.86
CA ARG A 67 1.63 12.15 9.82
C ARG A 67 0.22 12.65 10.05
N LEU A 68 0.02 13.96 10.14
CA LEU A 68 -1.32 14.55 10.29
C LEU A 68 -2.17 14.35 9.03
N ALA A 69 -1.59 14.51 7.84
CA ALA A 69 -2.29 14.26 6.58
C ALA A 69 -2.72 12.79 6.46
N ARG A 70 -1.82 11.85 6.77
CA ARG A 70 -2.11 10.41 6.83
C ARG A 70 -3.18 10.08 7.86
N ALA A 71 -3.07 10.64 9.07
CA ALA A 71 -4.06 10.40 10.13
C ALA A 71 -5.47 10.87 9.75
N ARG A 72 -5.61 12.01 9.05
CA ARG A 72 -6.90 12.49 8.54
C ARG A 72 -7.49 11.52 7.53
N PHE A 73 -6.70 11.13 6.53
CA PHE A 73 -7.13 10.21 5.48
C PHE A 73 -7.55 8.84 6.03
N LEU A 74 -6.73 8.23 6.87
CA LEU A 74 -7.02 6.93 7.47
C LEU A 74 -8.21 6.99 8.43
N ALA A 75 -8.35 8.06 9.21
CA ALA A 75 -9.49 8.25 10.11
C ALA A 75 -10.81 8.32 9.36
N GLU A 76 -10.87 9.12 8.30
CA GLU A 76 -12.03 9.22 7.42
C GLU A 76 -12.35 7.87 6.77
N ARG A 77 -11.35 7.22 6.16
CA ARG A 77 -11.53 5.99 5.40
C ARG A 77 -12.02 4.82 6.24
N TYR A 78 -11.47 4.67 7.45
CA TYR A 78 -11.71 3.53 8.34
C TYR A 78 -12.62 3.85 9.54
N GLY A 79 -13.28 5.02 9.55
CA GLY A 79 -14.22 5.39 10.61
C GLY A 79 -13.58 5.53 12.00
N GLN A 80 -12.34 6.02 12.06
CA GLN A 80 -11.60 6.26 13.30
C GLN A 80 -11.51 7.75 13.62
N THR A 81 -10.97 8.10 14.79
CA THR A 81 -10.69 9.50 15.13
C THR A 81 -9.28 9.90 14.68
N VAL A 82 -9.13 11.12 14.17
CA VAL A 82 -7.83 11.66 13.73
C VAL A 82 -6.80 11.63 14.87
N SER A 83 -7.22 11.90 16.11
CA SER A 83 -6.35 11.91 17.28
C SER A 83 -5.78 10.52 17.61
N ALA A 84 -6.62 9.47 17.55
CA ALA A 84 -6.21 8.09 17.80
C ALA A 84 -5.21 7.62 16.74
N VAL A 85 -5.55 7.76 15.45
CA VAL A 85 -4.66 7.35 14.35
C VAL A 85 -3.34 8.13 14.39
N ARG A 86 -3.38 9.44 14.65
CA ARG A 86 -2.15 10.25 14.76
C ARG A 86 -1.27 9.80 15.92
N ALA A 87 -1.84 9.42 17.05
CA ALA A 87 -1.10 8.92 18.21
C ALA A 87 -0.42 7.59 17.88
N GLU A 88 -1.13 6.68 17.23
CA GLU A 88 -0.60 5.39 16.77
C GLU A 88 0.58 5.57 15.79
N LEU A 89 0.41 6.37 14.74
CA LEU A 89 1.49 6.65 13.78
C LEU A 89 2.70 7.30 14.47
N ARG A 90 2.47 8.19 15.44
CA ARG A 90 3.56 8.83 16.20
C ARG A 90 4.31 7.81 17.04
N ASP A 91 3.60 6.91 17.71
CA ASP A 91 4.19 5.92 18.58
C ASP A 91 4.95 4.85 17.77
N ARG A 92 4.46 4.49 16.58
CA ARG A 92 5.16 3.68 15.58
C ARG A 92 6.47 4.34 15.15
N ASP A 93 6.43 5.61 14.72
CA ASP A 93 7.61 6.35 14.29
C ASP A 93 8.63 6.46 15.43
N ARG A 94 8.18 6.74 16.66
CA ARG A 94 9.05 6.80 17.85
C ARG A 94 9.70 5.44 18.14
N THR A 95 8.98 4.34 17.97
CA THR A 95 9.51 2.99 18.18
C THR A 95 10.59 2.68 17.14
N LEU A 96 10.35 2.99 15.87
CA LEU A 96 11.33 2.79 14.79
C LEU A 96 12.63 3.58 15.05
N LEU A 97 12.50 4.88 15.33
CA LEU A 97 13.62 5.81 15.41
C LEU A 97 14.31 5.81 16.78
N GLY A 98 13.62 5.37 17.83
CA GLY A 98 14.16 5.23 19.17
C GLY A 98 14.96 3.94 19.38
N HIS A 99 14.77 2.94 18.53
CA HIS A 99 15.50 1.67 18.58
C HIS A 99 16.99 1.85 18.29
N ARG A 100 17.86 1.20 19.07
CA ARG A 100 19.33 1.30 18.93
C ARG A 100 20.01 -0.01 18.52
N GLY A 101 19.23 -1.06 18.30
CA GLY A 101 19.73 -2.38 17.92
C GLY A 101 19.66 -2.65 16.41
N ARG A 102 19.48 -3.92 16.06
CA ARG A 102 19.34 -4.39 14.66
C ARG A 102 17.87 -4.44 14.24
N TYR A 103 17.63 -4.47 12.94
CA TYR A 103 16.29 -4.51 12.35
C TYR A 103 16.10 -5.78 11.51
N MET A 104 14.94 -6.41 11.61
CA MET A 104 14.48 -7.46 10.70
C MET A 104 13.18 -7.00 10.05
N LEU A 105 13.18 -6.81 8.73
CA LEU A 105 12.05 -6.35 7.95
C LEU A 105 11.39 -7.55 7.25
N TRP A 106 10.07 -7.66 7.37
CA TRP A 106 9.25 -8.75 6.83
C TRP A 106 8.17 -8.16 5.93
N PHE A 107 8.38 -8.24 4.62
CA PHE A 107 7.49 -7.61 3.64
C PHE A 107 7.19 -8.55 2.49
N ASP A 108 6.06 -8.32 1.82
CA ASP A 108 5.64 -9.01 0.62
C ASP A 108 6.10 -8.28 -0.65
N ALA A 109 5.97 -8.94 -1.79
CA ALA A 109 6.49 -8.46 -3.08
C ALA A 109 5.60 -7.41 -3.75
N ASP A 110 4.43 -7.10 -3.18
CA ASP A 110 3.41 -6.30 -3.81
C ASP A 110 3.59 -4.77 -3.61
N LEU A 111 2.80 -3.96 -4.34
CA LEU A 111 2.90 -2.50 -4.26
C LEU A 111 2.64 -1.94 -2.85
N TYR A 112 1.70 -2.51 -2.09
CA TYR A 112 1.37 -2.03 -0.76
C TYR A 112 2.57 -2.18 0.18
N ASP A 113 3.21 -3.34 0.16
CA ASP A 113 4.38 -3.66 0.97
C ASP A 113 5.63 -2.89 0.53
N GLN A 114 5.89 -2.81 -0.78
CA GLN A 114 7.08 -2.12 -1.28
C GLN A 114 7.06 -0.62 -0.95
N LEU A 115 5.89 0.04 -0.93
CA LEU A 115 5.78 1.45 -0.50
C LEU A 115 6.10 1.65 0.98
N GLN A 116 5.68 0.72 1.85
CA GLN A 116 6.00 0.79 3.28
C GLN A 116 7.48 0.50 3.53
N LEU A 117 8.04 -0.48 2.81
CA LEU A 117 9.45 -0.85 2.89
C LEU A 117 10.35 0.35 2.54
N ILE A 118 10.09 1.06 1.44
CA ILE A 118 10.90 2.24 1.08
C ILE A 118 10.73 3.39 2.08
N GLN A 119 9.54 3.57 2.68
CA GLN A 119 9.33 4.58 3.72
C GLN A 119 10.20 4.29 4.95
N ILE A 120 10.22 3.03 5.40
CA ILE A 120 11.01 2.59 6.55
C ILE A 120 12.51 2.76 6.25
N LEU A 121 12.98 2.23 5.13
CA LEU A 121 14.41 2.28 4.76
C LEU A 121 14.90 3.71 4.57
N ALA A 122 14.10 4.59 3.96
CA ALA A 122 14.42 6.01 3.85
C ALA A 122 14.51 6.69 5.23
N ALA A 123 13.61 6.37 6.16
CA ALA A 123 13.65 6.90 7.51
C ALA A 123 14.87 6.40 8.31
N LEU A 124 15.20 5.11 8.20
CA LEU A 124 16.38 4.52 8.85
C LEU A 124 17.68 5.14 8.31
N ARG A 125 17.80 5.30 6.99
CA ARG A 125 18.93 6.00 6.37
C ARG A 125 19.07 7.43 6.90
N LEU A 126 17.97 8.19 6.93
CA LEU A 126 17.97 9.58 7.39
C LEU A 126 18.43 9.70 8.86
N ASN A 127 18.19 8.67 9.68
CA ASN A 127 18.62 8.62 11.08
C ASN A 127 20.01 7.99 11.29
N GLY A 128 20.77 7.80 10.21
CA GLY A 128 22.16 7.31 10.29
C GLY A 128 22.30 5.84 10.66
N ILE A 129 21.24 5.04 10.49
CA ILE A 129 21.31 3.59 10.72
C ILE A 129 22.12 2.95 9.60
N ALA A 130 23.14 2.18 9.98
CA ALA A 130 23.99 1.46 9.04
C ALA A 130 23.20 0.35 8.33
N ALA A 131 23.38 0.23 7.01
CA ALA A 131 22.69 -0.79 6.21
C ALA A 131 22.92 -2.22 6.74
N GLY A 132 24.14 -2.52 7.19
CA GLY A 132 24.50 -3.83 7.77
C GLY A 132 23.78 -4.18 9.07
N SER A 133 23.09 -3.23 9.70
CA SER A 133 22.23 -3.48 10.86
C SER A 133 20.80 -3.87 10.49
N ILE A 134 20.48 -3.92 9.19
CA ILE A 134 19.13 -4.19 8.66
C ILE A 134 19.18 -5.49 7.87
N ARG A 135 18.29 -6.41 8.22
CA ARG A 135 18.02 -7.63 7.45
C ARG A 135 16.62 -7.57 6.85
N LEU A 136 16.46 -8.13 5.65
CA LEU A 136 15.20 -8.15 4.90
C LEU A 136 14.81 -9.58 4.54
N ILE A 137 13.55 -9.92 4.84
CA ILE A 137 12.84 -11.09 4.34
C ILE A 137 11.75 -10.56 3.43
N ASN A 138 11.88 -10.88 2.14
CA ASN A 138 10.96 -10.44 1.11
C ASN A 138 10.76 -11.56 0.10
N PRO A 139 10.01 -12.62 0.46
CA PRO A 139 9.68 -13.70 -0.46
C PRO A 139 8.73 -13.18 -1.53
N GLY A 140 8.96 -13.59 -2.78
CA GLY A 140 8.02 -13.32 -3.87
C GLY A 140 7.19 -14.53 -4.24
N GLU A 141 7.64 -15.72 -3.84
CA GLU A 141 7.10 -17.03 -4.14
C GLU A 141 7.51 -17.99 -3.01
N MET A 142 6.72 -19.05 -2.81
CA MET A 142 7.01 -20.11 -1.84
C MET A 142 6.90 -21.47 -2.53
N ILE A 143 7.88 -22.34 -2.29
CA ILE A 143 7.90 -23.69 -2.89
C ILE A 143 6.61 -24.43 -2.48
N GLY A 144 5.93 -25.04 -3.45
CA GLY A 144 4.70 -25.79 -3.20
C GLY A 144 3.43 -24.96 -3.04
N ARG A 145 3.50 -23.62 -3.14
CA ARG A 145 2.32 -22.74 -3.10
C ARG A 145 2.11 -22.03 -4.44
N ALA A 146 1.08 -22.48 -5.17
CA ALA A 146 0.60 -21.73 -6.33
C ALA A 146 -0.07 -20.44 -5.85
N HIS A 147 0.30 -19.29 -6.44
CA HIS A 147 -0.26 -17.97 -6.10
C HIS A 147 -0.11 -17.58 -4.62
N PHE A 148 1.13 -17.61 -4.11
CA PHE A 148 1.45 -17.12 -2.76
C PHE A 148 0.97 -15.67 -2.57
N GLY A 149 0.01 -15.46 -1.68
CA GLY A 149 -0.61 -14.16 -1.45
C GLY A 149 0.12 -13.28 -0.44
N GLY A 150 1.07 -13.85 0.32
CA GLY A 150 1.99 -13.11 1.18
C GLY A 150 2.22 -13.75 2.55
N LEU A 151 3.05 -13.09 3.37
CA LEU A 151 3.49 -13.59 4.68
C LEU A 151 2.35 -13.91 5.64
N GLY A 152 1.19 -13.25 5.49
CA GLY A 152 -0.01 -13.52 6.29
C GLY A 152 -0.61 -14.92 6.09
N GLU A 153 -0.26 -15.63 5.01
CA GLU A 153 -0.71 -17.00 4.72
C GLU A 153 0.20 -18.09 5.32
N LEU A 154 1.34 -17.70 5.90
CA LEU A 154 2.33 -18.62 6.44
C LEU A 154 2.03 -18.94 7.91
N SER A 155 2.22 -20.20 8.25
CA SER A 155 2.19 -20.66 9.64
C SER A 155 3.39 -20.09 10.42
N PRO A 156 3.31 -20.04 11.76
CA PRO A 156 4.44 -19.63 12.60
C PRO A 156 5.73 -20.42 12.32
N ALA A 157 5.62 -21.74 12.05
CA ALA A 157 6.78 -22.58 11.75
C ALA A 157 7.46 -22.18 10.43
N GLU A 158 6.68 -21.99 9.35
CA GLU A 158 7.19 -21.54 8.05
C GLU A 158 7.86 -20.15 8.16
N LEU A 159 7.28 -19.23 8.93
CA LEU A 159 7.88 -17.91 9.17
C LEU A 159 9.23 -18.00 9.92
N ALA A 160 9.37 -18.94 10.86
CA ALA A 160 10.62 -19.16 11.57
C ALA A 160 11.73 -19.68 10.63
N GLU A 161 11.39 -20.53 9.66
CA GLU A 161 12.33 -21.06 8.67
C GLU A 161 12.90 -19.94 7.77
N LEU A 162 12.05 -18.98 7.37
CA LEU A 162 12.44 -17.84 6.53
C LEU A 162 13.50 -16.91 7.16
N VAL A 163 13.76 -17.01 8.48
CA VAL A 163 14.83 -16.22 9.14
C VAL A 163 16.20 -16.51 8.52
N SER A 164 16.40 -17.74 8.05
CA SER A 164 17.64 -18.16 7.40
C SER A 164 17.84 -17.50 6.02
N ASP A 165 16.75 -17.13 5.35
CA ASP A 165 16.76 -16.48 4.04
C ASP A 165 16.97 -14.96 4.10
N ALA A 166 16.98 -14.38 5.32
CA ALA A 166 17.05 -12.93 5.45
C ALA A 166 18.39 -12.36 4.98
N VAL A 167 18.34 -11.45 4.02
CA VAL A 167 19.53 -10.80 3.44
C VAL A 167 19.92 -9.56 4.24
N THR A 168 21.22 -9.35 4.45
CA THR A 168 21.73 -8.14 5.12
C THR A 168 21.89 -7.03 4.09
N LEU A 169 21.32 -5.86 4.36
CA LEU A 169 21.28 -4.77 3.38
C LEU A 169 22.63 -4.07 3.21
N VAL A 170 22.85 -3.52 2.01
CA VAL A 170 24.02 -2.69 1.68
C VAL A 170 23.62 -1.21 1.54
N SER A 171 24.60 -0.30 1.65
CA SER A 171 24.35 1.15 1.61
C SER A 171 23.66 1.61 0.32
N GLY A 172 24.01 1.02 -0.83
CA GLY A 172 23.38 1.34 -2.12
C GLY A 172 21.89 1.03 -2.16
N THR A 173 21.44 -0.02 -1.44
CA THR A 173 20.03 -0.37 -1.32
C THR A 173 19.24 0.65 -0.51
N LEU A 174 19.82 1.16 0.59
CA LEU A 174 19.22 2.26 1.36
C LEU A 174 19.14 3.56 0.55
N GLU A 175 20.12 3.81 -0.32
CA GLU A 175 20.10 4.95 -1.24
C GLU A 175 19.00 4.84 -2.28
N LEU A 176 18.83 3.66 -2.87
CA LEU A 176 17.73 3.40 -3.79
C LEU A 176 16.37 3.59 -3.11
N ALA A 177 16.18 3.04 -1.91
CA ALA A 177 14.94 3.21 -1.15
C ALA A 177 14.65 4.70 -0.84
N ALA A 178 15.68 5.47 -0.48
CA ALA A 178 15.52 6.91 -0.24
C ALA A 178 15.15 7.68 -1.51
N ARG A 179 15.74 7.34 -2.67
CA ARG A 179 15.36 7.92 -3.97
C ARG A 179 13.91 7.56 -4.33
N ALA A 180 13.52 6.30 -4.16
CA ALA A 180 12.17 5.83 -4.41
C ALA A 180 11.13 6.53 -3.52
N TRP A 181 11.43 6.68 -2.23
CA TRP A 181 10.56 7.40 -1.30
C TRP A 181 10.46 8.89 -1.65
N SER A 182 11.54 9.52 -2.09
CA SER A 182 11.52 10.92 -2.55
C SER A 182 10.68 11.07 -3.82
N ALA A 183 10.85 10.18 -4.80
CA ALA A 183 10.09 10.19 -6.04
C ALA A 183 8.58 9.96 -5.80
N PHE A 184 8.24 9.00 -4.92
CA PHE A 184 6.85 8.73 -4.55
C PHE A 184 6.13 9.93 -3.94
N ARG A 185 6.86 10.79 -3.22
CA ARG A 185 6.31 11.95 -2.52
C ARG A 185 6.38 13.25 -3.30
N ALA A 186 7.03 13.24 -4.46
CA ALA A 186 7.16 14.42 -5.28
C ALA A 186 5.79 14.82 -5.85
N PRO A 187 5.50 16.13 -5.95
CA PRO A 187 4.30 16.61 -6.64
C PRO A 187 4.38 16.40 -8.17
N ASP A 188 5.58 16.16 -8.68
CA ASP A 188 5.87 15.78 -10.06
C ASP A 188 6.24 14.28 -10.11
N PRO A 189 5.51 13.44 -10.86
CA PRO A 189 5.73 12.00 -10.91
C PRO A 189 6.79 11.53 -11.92
N SER A 190 7.51 12.43 -12.60
CA SER A 190 8.54 12.04 -13.59
C SER A 190 9.59 11.10 -12.99
N GLY A 191 9.92 11.27 -11.70
CA GLY A 191 10.84 10.40 -10.99
C GLY A 191 10.35 8.96 -10.81
N LEU A 192 9.03 8.70 -10.89
CA LEU A 192 8.48 7.35 -10.70
C LEU A 192 8.91 6.39 -11.82
N VAL A 193 9.00 6.87 -13.06
CA VAL A 193 9.41 6.07 -14.22
C VAL A 193 10.85 5.57 -14.07
N ALA A 194 11.73 6.43 -13.55
CA ALA A 194 13.11 6.04 -13.28
C ALA A 194 13.20 4.93 -12.22
N ILE A 195 12.33 4.96 -11.19
CA ILE A 195 12.26 3.91 -10.17
C ILE A 195 11.67 2.61 -10.74
N ALA A 196 10.65 2.70 -11.59
CA ALA A 196 10.06 1.53 -12.26
C ALA A 196 11.10 0.75 -13.11
N GLY A 197 12.09 1.46 -13.67
CA GLY A 197 13.19 0.88 -14.44
C GLY A 197 14.39 0.39 -13.62
N THR A 198 14.38 0.46 -12.29
CA THR A 198 15.50 -0.03 -11.49
C THR A 198 15.45 -1.54 -11.28
N ALA A 199 16.64 -2.14 -11.22
CA ALA A 199 16.84 -3.50 -10.75
C ALA A 199 17.85 -3.47 -9.60
N ASP A 200 17.48 -4.06 -8.46
CA ASP A 200 18.33 -4.22 -7.29
C ASP A 200 18.14 -5.64 -6.73
N ALA A 201 19.25 -6.31 -6.40
CA ALA A 201 19.21 -7.70 -5.96
C ALA A 201 18.56 -7.87 -4.58
N GLN A 202 18.51 -6.82 -3.74
CA GLN A 202 17.93 -6.86 -2.40
C GLN A 202 16.50 -6.28 -2.37
N LEU A 203 16.20 -5.27 -3.20
CA LEU A 203 14.85 -4.72 -3.44
C LEU A 203 14.27 -5.23 -4.76
N ARG A 204 14.21 -6.56 -4.89
CA ARG A 204 13.90 -7.28 -6.14
C ARG A 204 12.58 -6.89 -6.79
N PHE A 205 11.59 -6.47 -5.99
CA PHE A 205 10.24 -6.18 -6.47
C PHE A 205 9.94 -4.69 -6.59
N LEU A 206 10.90 -3.81 -6.28
CA LEU A 206 10.67 -2.38 -6.27
C LEU A 206 10.30 -1.85 -7.67
N GLY A 207 11.04 -2.24 -8.71
CA GLY A 207 10.77 -1.84 -10.09
C GLY A 207 9.37 -2.30 -10.53
N GLU A 208 9.04 -3.58 -10.31
CA GLU A 208 7.73 -4.16 -10.65
C GLU A 208 6.58 -3.45 -9.91
N ALA A 209 6.75 -3.18 -8.61
CA ALA A 209 5.78 -2.42 -7.83
C ALA A 209 5.57 -1.01 -8.40
N PHE A 210 6.63 -0.32 -8.79
CA PHE A 210 6.51 1.02 -9.37
C PHE A 210 5.90 0.99 -10.76
N VAL A 211 6.20 0.01 -11.63
CA VAL A 211 5.45 -0.21 -12.88
C VAL A 211 3.96 -0.32 -12.59
N ARG A 212 3.59 -1.12 -11.59
CA ARG A 212 2.19 -1.28 -11.19
C ARG A 212 1.59 0.02 -10.63
N LEU A 213 2.36 0.84 -9.92
CA LEU A 213 1.94 2.17 -9.46
C LEU A 213 1.68 3.13 -10.61
N LEU A 214 2.52 3.14 -11.66
CA LEU A 214 2.32 3.98 -12.85
C LEU A 214 0.96 3.68 -13.51
N GLN A 215 0.55 2.40 -13.52
CA GLN A 215 -0.73 1.95 -14.05
C GLN A 215 -1.94 2.40 -13.21
N GLU A 216 -1.75 2.99 -12.03
CA GLU A 216 -2.82 3.67 -11.29
C GLU A 216 -3.05 5.12 -11.74
N TYR A 217 -2.18 5.69 -12.57
CA TYR A 217 -2.49 6.96 -13.23
C TYR A 217 -3.57 6.76 -14.30
N PRO A 218 -4.41 7.79 -14.56
CA PRO A 218 -5.40 7.74 -15.63
C PRO A 218 -4.75 7.39 -16.97
N SER A 219 -5.26 6.37 -17.66
CA SER A 219 -4.71 5.99 -18.97
C SER A 219 -4.87 7.10 -20.01
N LEU A 220 -3.98 7.11 -21.00
CA LEU A 220 -4.14 7.91 -22.21
C LEU A 220 -5.28 7.41 -23.09
N SER A 221 -5.67 6.15 -23.05
CA SER A 221 -6.70 5.61 -23.94
C SER A 221 -8.12 6.00 -23.50
N ASP A 222 -8.44 5.84 -22.22
CA ASP A 222 -9.81 6.03 -21.71
C ASP A 222 -9.89 6.67 -20.32
N GLY A 223 -8.77 7.09 -19.75
CA GLY A 223 -8.74 7.79 -18.46
C GLY A 223 -8.96 6.91 -17.24
N LEU A 224 -9.08 5.58 -17.40
CA LEU A 224 -9.16 4.66 -16.27
C LEU A 224 -7.77 4.34 -15.73
N SER A 225 -7.68 4.13 -14.41
CA SER A 225 -6.61 3.34 -13.81
C SER A 225 -6.72 1.88 -14.21
N LEU A 226 -5.65 1.10 -14.10
CA LEU A 226 -5.70 -0.33 -14.35
C LEU A 226 -6.68 -1.05 -13.40
N THR A 227 -6.74 -0.65 -12.12
CA THR A 227 -7.72 -1.20 -11.17
C THR A 227 -9.14 -0.92 -11.62
N GLU A 228 -9.44 0.32 -12.00
CA GLU A 228 -10.77 0.72 -12.48
C GLU A 228 -11.14 -0.05 -13.76
N ARG A 229 -10.23 -0.14 -14.72
CA ARG A 229 -10.42 -0.92 -15.95
C ARG A 229 -10.71 -2.38 -15.63
N ARG A 230 -9.93 -3.01 -14.76
CA ARG A 230 -10.13 -4.41 -14.36
C ARG A 230 -11.47 -4.61 -13.64
N ALA A 231 -11.91 -3.65 -12.82
CA ALA A 231 -13.23 -3.69 -12.21
C ALA A 231 -14.35 -3.67 -13.26
N LEU A 232 -14.29 -2.78 -14.25
CA LEU A 232 -15.28 -2.74 -15.33
C LEU A 232 -15.24 -4.01 -16.19
N LEU A 233 -14.05 -4.54 -16.49
CA LEU A 233 -13.89 -5.80 -17.22
C LEU A 233 -14.42 -7.00 -16.44
N ALA A 234 -14.28 -7.03 -15.12
CA ALA A 234 -14.86 -8.09 -14.29
C ALA A 234 -16.38 -8.13 -14.43
N VAL A 235 -17.03 -6.96 -14.39
CA VAL A 235 -18.48 -6.84 -14.58
C VAL A 235 -18.89 -7.16 -16.01
N ALA A 236 -18.12 -6.70 -17.02
CA ALA A 236 -18.33 -7.08 -18.42
C ALA A 236 -18.24 -8.60 -18.63
N GLY A 237 -17.31 -9.25 -17.92
CA GLY A 237 -17.07 -10.69 -17.93
C GLY A 237 -18.05 -11.51 -17.09
N GLY A 238 -19.09 -10.88 -16.52
CA GLY A 238 -20.19 -11.57 -15.84
C GLY A 238 -20.15 -11.57 -14.32
N ALA A 239 -19.23 -10.85 -13.67
CA ALA A 239 -19.29 -10.64 -12.24
C ALA A 239 -20.56 -9.84 -11.88
N LYS A 240 -21.47 -10.46 -11.13
CA LYS A 240 -22.77 -9.86 -10.76
C LYS A 240 -22.75 -9.10 -9.43
N THR A 241 -21.74 -9.33 -8.59
CA THR A 241 -21.61 -8.68 -7.28
C THR A 241 -20.24 -8.05 -7.10
N ALA A 242 -20.16 -7.07 -6.20
CA ALA A 242 -18.91 -6.39 -5.85
C ALA A 242 -17.82 -7.37 -5.39
N GLY A 243 -18.18 -8.37 -4.57
CA GLY A 243 -17.27 -9.41 -4.11
C GLY A 243 -16.82 -10.37 -5.22
N ALA A 244 -17.69 -10.70 -6.18
CA ALA A 244 -17.31 -11.48 -7.35
C ALA A 244 -16.33 -10.70 -8.24
N ALA A 245 -16.57 -9.40 -8.43
CA ALA A 245 -15.66 -8.53 -9.16
C ALA A 245 -14.29 -8.44 -8.45
N PHE A 246 -14.28 -8.29 -7.12
CA PHE A 246 -13.04 -8.27 -6.34
C PHE A 246 -12.22 -9.54 -6.54
N LYS A 247 -12.84 -10.72 -6.38
CA LYS A 247 -12.17 -12.01 -6.59
C LYS A 247 -11.64 -12.16 -8.02
N TRP A 248 -12.39 -11.69 -9.02
CA TRP A 248 -11.97 -11.74 -10.41
C TRP A 248 -10.72 -10.88 -10.67
N VAL A 249 -10.69 -9.67 -10.09
CA VAL A 249 -9.55 -8.74 -10.21
C VAL A 249 -8.35 -9.28 -9.45
N TRP A 250 -8.55 -9.73 -8.20
CA TRP A 250 -7.52 -10.28 -7.34
C TRP A 250 -6.81 -11.48 -8.00
N ALA A 251 -7.57 -12.41 -8.58
CA ALA A 251 -7.02 -13.59 -9.27
C ALA A 251 -6.23 -13.26 -10.56
N ARG A 252 -6.33 -12.04 -11.09
CA ARG A 252 -5.62 -11.56 -12.29
C ARG A 252 -4.56 -10.53 -11.97
N GLU A 253 -4.45 -10.11 -10.72
CA GLU A 253 -3.36 -9.26 -10.27
C GLU A 253 -2.13 -10.13 -10.06
N ARG A 254 -1.00 -9.75 -10.67
CA ARG A 254 0.22 -10.55 -10.59
C ARG A 254 0.72 -10.67 -9.14
N ARG A 255 0.60 -9.56 -8.40
CA ARG A 255 0.90 -9.44 -6.98
C ARG A 255 -0.25 -8.66 -6.32
N PRO A 256 -1.26 -9.35 -5.79
CA PRO A 256 -2.44 -8.70 -5.24
C PRO A 256 -2.10 -7.78 -4.06
N PHE A 257 -2.27 -6.47 -4.23
CA PHE A 257 -1.97 -5.47 -3.18
C PHE A 257 -3.20 -4.71 -2.66
N ILE A 258 -4.32 -4.78 -3.40
CA ILE A 258 -5.55 -4.06 -3.05
C ILE A 258 -6.39 -4.91 -2.10
N GLY A 259 -6.67 -4.35 -0.92
CA GLY A 259 -7.65 -4.89 0.00
C GLY A 259 -9.09 -4.65 -0.46
N ASP A 260 -10.02 -5.44 0.08
CA ASP A 260 -11.45 -5.38 -0.21
C ASP A 260 -12.04 -3.97 -0.01
N ILE A 261 -11.75 -3.30 1.10
CA ILE A 261 -12.23 -1.94 1.39
C ILE A 261 -11.84 -0.98 0.25
N GLN A 262 -10.58 -1.04 -0.20
CA GLN A 262 -10.12 -0.15 -1.27
C GLN A 262 -10.78 -0.47 -2.62
N PHE A 263 -10.96 -1.76 -2.92
CA PHE A 263 -11.66 -2.15 -4.13
C PHE A 263 -13.15 -1.71 -4.10
N LEU A 264 -13.82 -1.87 -2.96
CA LEU A 264 -15.21 -1.44 -2.79
C LEU A 264 -15.35 0.07 -2.92
N ASP A 265 -14.45 0.86 -2.33
CA ASP A 265 -14.40 2.32 -2.55
C ASP A 265 -14.27 2.65 -4.04
N THR A 266 -13.42 1.93 -4.77
CA THR A 266 -13.24 2.12 -6.23
C THR A 266 -14.54 1.86 -6.99
N LEU A 267 -15.32 0.84 -6.63
CA LEU A 267 -16.63 0.58 -7.24
C LEU A 267 -17.64 1.69 -6.94
N GLY A 268 -17.62 2.22 -5.72
CA GLY A 268 -18.42 3.39 -5.33
C GLY A 268 -18.09 4.62 -6.16
N ASP A 269 -16.80 4.90 -6.35
CA ASP A 269 -16.31 6.00 -7.17
C ASP A 269 -16.75 5.88 -8.63
N LEU A 270 -16.65 4.67 -9.20
CA LEU A 270 -17.12 4.35 -10.55
C LEU A 270 -18.64 4.44 -10.70
N ALA A 271 -19.40 4.35 -9.60
CA ALA A 271 -20.84 4.46 -9.57
C ALA A 271 -21.36 5.87 -9.20
N ALA A 272 -20.46 6.81 -8.95
CA ALA A 272 -20.78 8.17 -8.50
C ALA A 272 -20.55 9.22 -9.60
N GLY A 273 -21.27 10.33 -9.52
CA GLY A 273 -21.14 11.48 -10.43
C GLY A 273 -22.25 11.54 -11.49
N PRO A 274 -22.20 12.53 -12.39
CA PRO A 274 -23.27 12.76 -13.37
C PRO A 274 -23.35 11.67 -14.45
N GLU A 275 -22.24 11.02 -14.76
CA GLU A 275 -22.15 9.95 -15.76
C GLU A 275 -21.43 8.72 -15.17
N PRO A 276 -22.12 7.94 -14.29
CA PRO A 276 -21.51 6.81 -13.61
C PRO A 276 -21.20 5.67 -14.59
N LEU A 277 -20.07 4.98 -14.41
CA LEU A 277 -19.66 3.84 -15.22
C LEU A 277 -20.26 2.51 -14.73
N LEU A 278 -20.59 2.46 -13.44
CA LEU A 278 -21.27 1.33 -12.80
C LEU A 278 -22.61 1.75 -12.20
N LYS A 279 -23.53 0.80 -12.12
CA LYS A 279 -24.75 0.87 -11.31
C LYS A 279 -24.59 -0.11 -10.14
N LEU A 280 -24.86 0.38 -8.93
CA LEU A 280 -24.88 -0.41 -7.70
C LEU A 280 -26.32 -0.58 -7.21
N VAL A 281 -26.67 -1.78 -6.75
CA VAL A 281 -27.99 -2.06 -6.16
C VAL A 281 -27.81 -2.79 -4.81
N PRO A 282 -28.17 -2.15 -3.68
CA PRO A 282 -28.57 -0.74 -3.55
C PRO A 282 -27.41 0.24 -3.82
N PRO A 283 -27.70 1.52 -4.15
CA PRO A 283 -26.67 2.55 -4.26
C PRO A 283 -25.93 2.78 -2.94
N ALA A 284 -24.61 2.91 -2.99
CA ALA A 284 -23.78 3.22 -1.83
C ALA A 284 -22.47 3.87 -2.28
N SER A 285 -21.88 4.72 -1.43
CA SER A 285 -20.51 5.23 -1.63
C SER A 285 -19.45 4.15 -1.43
N ARG A 286 -19.71 3.19 -0.53
CA ARG A 286 -18.95 1.96 -0.37
C ARG A 286 -19.94 0.78 -0.39
N PRO A 287 -20.02 0.01 -1.49
CA PRO A 287 -20.88 -1.17 -1.56
C PRO A 287 -20.43 -2.25 -0.58
N ALA A 288 -21.36 -3.11 -0.19
CA ALA A 288 -21.02 -4.38 0.46
C ALA A 288 -20.57 -5.41 -0.58
N VAL A 289 -19.87 -6.46 -0.16
CA VAL A 289 -19.44 -7.54 -1.07
C VAL A 289 -20.61 -8.23 -1.80
N SER A 290 -21.81 -8.21 -1.21
CA SER A 290 -23.05 -8.75 -1.79
C SER A 290 -23.77 -7.78 -2.72
N THR A 291 -23.40 -6.49 -2.75
CA THR A 291 -24.04 -5.48 -3.59
C THR A 291 -23.97 -5.89 -5.05
N GLU A 292 -25.10 -5.83 -5.75
CA GLU A 292 -25.17 -6.12 -7.17
C GLU A 292 -24.51 -4.99 -7.98
N VAL A 293 -23.79 -5.38 -9.03
CA VAL A 293 -23.05 -4.45 -9.88
C VAL A 293 -23.40 -4.68 -11.35
N ALA A 294 -23.59 -3.60 -12.10
CA ALA A 294 -23.84 -3.66 -13.54
C ALA A 294 -23.16 -2.50 -14.28
N LEU A 295 -22.70 -2.74 -15.51
CA LEU A 295 -22.19 -1.67 -16.38
C LEU A 295 -23.32 -0.77 -16.86
N THR A 296 -23.09 0.54 -16.81
CA THR A 296 -23.95 1.54 -17.45
C THR A 296 -23.63 1.65 -18.95
N GLY A 297 -24.41 2.46 -19.68
CA GLY A 297 -24.07 2.82 -21.06
C GLY A 297 -22.72 3.52 -21.18
N ALA A 298 -22.41 4.43 -20.24
CA ALA A 298 -21.13 5.12 -20.17
C ALA A 298 -19.97 4.16 -19.91
N GLY A 299 -20.11 3.25 -18.93
CA GLY A 299 -19.09 2.23 -18.65
C GLY A 299 -18.76 1.37 -19.86
N ARG A 300 -19.75 1.02 -20.69
CA ARG A 300 -19.54 0.29 -21.95
C ARG A 300 -18.83 1.12 -23.01
N ARG A 301 -19.08 2.43 -23.11
CA ARG A 301 -18.39 3.32 -24.05
C ARG A 301 -16.93 3.53 -23.66
N VAL A 302 -16.65 3.77 -22.38
CA VAL A 302 -15.29 3.94 -21.84
C VAL A 302 -14.47 2.66 -22.06
N LEU A 303 -15.02 1.47 -21.78
CA LEU A 303 -14.32 0.20 -22.04
C LEU A 303 -13.98 -0.04 -23.53
N LYS A 304 -14.74 0.55 -24.45
CA LYS A 304 -14.47 0.53 -25.89
C LYS A 304 -13.58 1.68 -26.35
N SER A 305 -13.07 2.49 -25.42
CA SER A 305 -12.32 3.74 -25.68
C SER A 305 -13.05 4.70 -26.63
N SER A 306 -14.38 4.63 -26.66
CA SER A 306 -15.23 5.55 -27.44
C SER A 306 -15.58 6.81 -26.64
N ASP A 307 -15.19 6.84 -25.37
CA ASP A 307 -15.38 7.92 -24.42
C ASP A 307 -14.26 7.86 -23.38
N ARG A 308 -14.04 8.94 -22.63
CA ARG A 308 -12.98 9.05 -21.63
C ARG A 308 -13.55 9.32 -20.25
N TYR A 309 -13.16 8.50 -19.28
CA TYR A 309 -13.43 8.77 -17.89
C TYR A 309 -12.64 10.00 -17.42
N ALA A 310 -13.33 10.98 -16.86
CA ALA A 310 -12.73 12.19 -16.34
C ALA A 310 -11.85 11.94 -15.08
N GLY A 311 -12.03 10.80 -14.42
CA GLY A 311 -11.37 10.48 -13.16
C GLY A 311 -12.07 11.11 -11.95
N LYS A 312 -11.52 10.83 -10.77
CA LYS A 312 -11.93 11.43 -9.49
C LYS A 312 -10.76 12.16 -8.88
N ASP A 313 -11.08 13.08 -7.96
CA ASP A 313 -10.09 13.64 -7.05
C ASP A 313 -9.45 12.51 -6.23
N ARG A 314 -8.15 12.29 -6.43
CA ARG A 314 -7.40 11.32 -5.64
C ARG A 314 -5.93 11.68 -5.56
N TRP A 315 -5.26 11.04 -4.61
CA TRP A 315 -3.82 11.14 -4.44
C TRP A 315 -3.12 9.84 -4.81
N ILE A 316 -2.00 9.96 -5.51
CA ILE A 316 -1.03 8.88 -5.71
C ILE A 316 0.29 9.41 -5.18
N GLY A 317 0.64 9.00 -3.96
CA GLY A 317 1.81 9.52 -3.28
C GLY A 317 1.74 11.05 -3.12
N GLY A 318 2.72 11.76 -3.65
CA GLY A 318 2.78 13.22 -3.63
C GLY A 318 1.97 13.94 -4.71
N VAL A 319 1.42 13.21 -5.68
CA VAL A 319 0.66 13.80 -6.79
C VAL A 319 -0.82 13.84 -6.45
N HIS A 320 -1.42 15.02 -6.57
CA HIS A 320 -2.86 15.23 -6.48
C HIS A 320 -3.47 15.22 -7.88
N LEU A 321 -4.23 14.18 -8.19
CA LEU A 321 -4.98 14.05 -9.43
C LEU A 321 -6.37 14.65 -9.21
N ALA A 322 -6.53 15.92 -9.55
CA ALA A 322 -7.82 16.61 -9.47
C ALA A 322 -8.34 16.96 -10.88
N PRO A 323 -9.68 16.95 -11.11
CA PRO A 323 -10.25 17.43 -12.36
C PRO A 323 -9.75 18.85 -12.69
N GLY A 324 -9.17 19.03 -13.88
CA GLY A 324 -8.64 20.33 -14.34
C GLY A 324 -7.19 20.65 -13.96
N SER A 325 -6.47 19.75 -13.28
CA SER A 325 -5.01 19.86 -13.08
C SER A 325 -4.22 19.29 -14.26
N PRO A 326 -2.91 19.63 -14.45
CA PRO A 326 -2.08 19.03 -15.48
C PRO A 326 -2.19 17.51 -15.46
N SER A 327 -2.62 16.95 -16.59
CA SER A 327 -3.01 15.55 -16.70
C SER A 327 -1.78 14.67 -16.80
N TRP A 328 -1.17 14.27 -15.68
CA TRP A 328 -0.27 13.13 -15.73
C TRP A 328 -1.08 11.89 -16.10
N ARG A 329 -0.76 11.31 -17.25
CA ARG A 329 -1.46 10.13 -17.79
C ARG A 329 -0.47 9.02 -18.09
N TYR A 330 -0.93 7.80 -17.90
CA TYR A 330 -0.16 6.62 -18.26
C TYR A 330 -0.35 6.28 -19.74
N ASP A 331 0.76 6.19 -20.47
CA ASP A 331 0.77 5.66 -21.84
C ASP A 331 1.05 4.16 -21.80
N ASP A 332 0.02 3.35 -22.04
CA ASP A 332 0.13 1.89 -22.04
C ASP A 332 1.12 1.35 -23.10
N ARG A 333 1.40 2.12 -24.17
CA ARG A 333 2.31 1.69 -25.26
C ARG A 333 3.76 1.98 -24.95
N LEU A 334 4.01 3.11 -24.29
CA LEU A 334 5.36 3.56 -23.93
C LEU A 334 5.74 3.17 -22.49
N GLU A 335 4.80 2.61 -21.72
CA GLU A 335 4.94 2.24 -20.31
C GLU A 335 5.50 3.38 -19.45
N THR A 336 5.02 4.60 -19.70
CA THR A 336 5.53 5.83 -19.10
C THR A 336 4.41 6.81 -18.73
N LEU A 337 4.77 7.83 -17.96
CA LEU A 337 3.88 8.96 -17.68
C LEU A 337 4.16 10.11 -18.63
N VAL A 338 3.10 10.65 -19.21
CA VAL A 338 3.15 11.86 -20.03
C VAL A 338 2.36 12.97 -19.36
N ALA A 339 2.87 14.20 -19.45
CA ALA A 339 2.10 15.38 -19.13
C ALA A 339 1.19 15.72 -20.32
N THR A 340 -0.11 15.76 -20.07
CA THR A 340 -1.11 16.19 -21.03
C THR A 340 -1.48 17.64 -20.75
N GLN A 341 -1.44 18.46 -21.81
CA GLN A 341 -1.84 19.88 -21.77
C GLN A 341 -3.30 20.04 -21.41
#